data_AF-A0A353DG78-F1
#
_entry.id   AF-A0A353DG78-F1
#
_cell.length_a   1.000
_cell.length_b   1.000
_cell.length_c   1.000
_cell.angle_alpha   90.00
_cell.angle_beta   90.00
_cell.angle_gamma   90.00
#
_symmetry.space_group_name_H-M   'P 1'
#
loop_
_entity.id
_entity.type
_entity.pdbx_description
1 polymer ?
#
loop_
_entity_poly.entity_id
_entity_poly.type
_entity_poly.pdbx_seq_one_letter_code
_entity_poly.pdbx_strand_id
1 'polypeptide(L)'
;QQPVNELEAPAANQDLSESPLNSISVTPSKIEQQLRDLGVLEHFQKRKEKLAEARAIVLDTERDNWERVKTLPSLKDGGGIDDEIVSSMMPLWTASLDDPKGSILRWQLLENLRGTTNGEFRTNILEWIGEEESPKMRGQALETLAPMANDPNVTEWLEYLVESDSEPRIQERAQRILQNNAEGK
;
A
#
# COMPACT_ATOMS: atom_id res chain seq x y z
N GLN A 1 -16.52 46.59 -49.05
CA GLN A 1 -17.99 46.65 -48.82
C GLN A 1 -18.58 45.33 -49.30
N GLN A 2 -19.19 44.54 -48.41
CA GLN A 2 -20.11 43.45 -48.83
C GLN A 2 -21.46 44.08 -49.30
N PRO A 3 -22.38 43.33 -49.95
CA PRO A 3 -23.31 42.45 -49.22
C PRO A 3 -23.49 41.04 -49.84
N VAL A 4 -23.60 39.99 -49.02
CA VAL A 4 -24.84 39.28 -48.59
C VAL A 4 -25.58 38.58 -49.73
N ASN A 5 -25.58 37.24 -49.71
CA ASN A 5 -26.63 36.46 -50.36
C ASN A 5 -27.16 35.41 -49.40
N GLU A 6 -28.49 35.37 -49.33
CA GLU A 6 -29.33 34.70 -48.35
C GLU A 6 -29.23 33.16 -48.40
N LEU A 7 -29.40 32.58 -47.21
CA LEU A 7 -29.66 31.17 -46.98
C LEU A 7 -31.10 30.84 -47.41
N GLU A 8 -31.27 30.06 -48.46
CA GLU A 8 -32.49 29.26 -48.69
C GLU A 8 -32.19 27.77 -48.46
N ALA A 9 -33.05 27.13 -47.67
CA ALA A 9 -33.00 25.72 -47.34
C ALA A 9 -33.43 24.83 -48.52
N PRO A 10 -33.12 23.52 -48.45
CA PRO A 10 -34.19 22.57 -48.69
C PRO A 10 -34.32 21.54 -47.56
N ALA A 11 -35.57 21.32 -47.17
CA ALA A 11 -36.01 20.22 -46.34
C ALA A 11 -35.89 18.89 -47.12
N ALA A 12 -35.43 17.83 -46.45
CA ALA A 12 -36.04 16.50 -46.49
C ALA A 12 -35.28 15.56 -45.55
N ASN A 13 -36.03 15.00 -44.60
CA ASN A 13 -35.60 13.98 -43.64
C ASN A 13 -34.91 12.79 -44.34
N GLN A 14 -33.72 12.42 -43.88
CA GLN A 14 -33.28 11.03 -43.94
C GLN A 14 -32.96 10.56 -42.53
N ASP A 15 -33.94 9.81 -42.03
CA ASP A 15 -33.92 8.93 -40.89
C ASP A 15 -32.70 7.99 -40.97
N LEU A 16 -31.59 8.37 -40.33
CA LEU A 16 -30.53 7.44 -39.98
C LEU A 16 -30.92 6.75 -38.68
N SER A 17 -31.93 5.90 -38.86
CA SER A 17 -32.32 4.80 -37.99
C SER A 17 -31.15 4.31 -37.14
N GLU A 18 -31.36 4.41 -35.84
CA GLU A 18 -30.56 3.84 -34.76
C GLU A 18 -30.11 2.43 -35.16
N SER A 19 -28.81 2.27 -35.43
CA SER A 19 -28.24 0.93 -35.42
C SER A 19 -28.23 0.49 -33.96
N PRO A 20 -29.00 -0.54 -33.56
CA PRO A 20 -28.91 -1.04 -32.20
C PRO A 20 -27.48 -1.54 -32.03
N LEU A 21 -26.80 -1.05 -30.99
CA LEU A 21 -25.58 -1.66 -30.47
C LEU A 21 -25.94 -3.10 -30.13
N ASN A 22 -25.72 -3.99 -31.10
CA ASN A 22 -25.90 -5.41 -30.94
C ASN A 22 -25.01 -5.80 -29.78
N SER A 23 -25.64 -6.17 -28.66
CA SER A 23 -24.95 -6.70 -27.50
C SER A 23 -24.19 -7.92 -27.97
N ILE A 24 -22.87 -7.79 -28.14
CA ILE A 24 -22.01 -8.90 -28.50
C ILE A 24 -22.05 -9.85 -27.31
N SER A 25 -22.92 -10.87 -27.39
CA SER A 25 -22.94 -11.99 -26.46
C SER A 25 -21.72 -12.85 -26.73
N VAL A 26 -20.57 -12.44 -26.17
CA VAL A 26 -19.37 -13.27 -26.18
C VAL A 26 -19.69 -14.54 -25.40
N THR A 27 -19.77 -15.67 -26.10
CA THR A 27 -20.00 -16.96 -25.47
C THR A 27 -18.77 -17.29 -24.62
N PRO A 28 -18.92 -17.56 -23.31
CA PRO A 28 -17.78 -17.84 -22.46
C PRO A 28 -16.99 -19.03 -23.00
N SER A 29 -15.66 -18.94 -22.96
CA SER A 29 -14.83 -20.09 -23.31
C SER A 29 -15.12 -21.26 -22.37
N LYS A 30 -14.80 -22.49 -22.80
CA LYS A 30 -14.97 -23.69 -21.95
C LYS A 30 -14.26 -23.55 -20.59
N ILE A 31 -13.11 -22.87 -20.57
CA ILE A 31 -12.35 -22.59 -19.34
C ILE A 31 -13.07 -21.57 -18.46
N GLU A 32 -13.62 -20.50 -19.04
CA GLU A 32 -14.41 -19.51 -18.28
C GLU A 32 -15.65 -20.12 -17.65
N GLN A 33 -16.34 -21.02 -18.36
CA GLN A 33 -17.49 -21.73 -17.78
C GLN A 33 -17.05 -22.61 -16.61
N GLN A 34 -15.94 -23.34 -16.72
CA GLN A 34 -15.40 -24.13 -15.61
C GLN A 34 -15.00 -23.26 -14.41
N LEU A 35 -14.42 -22.08 -14.63
CA LEU A 35 -14.07 -21.14 -13.56
C LEU A 35 -15.31 -20.56 -12.86
N ARG A 36 -16.40 -20.31 -13.62
CA ARG A 36 -17.70 -19.92 -13.07
C ARG A 36 -18.33 -21.04 -12.25
N ASP A 37 -18.36 -22.26 -12.79
CA ASP A 37 -18.95 -23.42 -12.10
C ASP A 37 -18.20 -23.74 -10.80
N LEU A 38 -16.89 -23.49 -10.74
CA LEU A 38 -16.06 -23.62 -9.54
C LEU A 38 -16.17 -22.42 -8.58
N GLY A 39 -16.94 -21.37 -8.90
CA GLY A 39 -17.12 -20.18 -8.06
C GLY A 39 -15.88 -19.28 -7.96
N VAL A 40 -14.88 -19.50 -8.84
CA VAL A 40 -13.57 -18.84 -8.76
C VAL A 40 -13.70 -17.36 -9.10
N LEU A 41 -14.53 -17.01 -10.09
CA LEU A 41 -14.72 -15.62 -10.52
C LEU A 41 -15.42 -14.80 -9.43
N GLU A 42 -16.45 -15.35 -8.79
CA GLU A 42 -17.19 -14.73 -7.70
C GLU A 42 -16.29 -14.54 -6.47
N HIS A 43 -15.41 -15.51 -6.19
CA HIS A 43 -14.41 -15.40 -5.14
C HIS A 43 -13.44 -14.23 -5.39
N PHE A 44 -12.87 -14.13 -6.60
CA PHE A 44 -11.97 -13.03 -6.96
C PHE A 44 -12.66 -11.67 -6.95
N GLN A 45 -13.91 -11.61 -7.43
CA GLN A 45 -14.70 -10.37 -7.39
C GLN A 45 -14.95 -9.91 -5.96
N LYS A 46 -15.41 -10.81 -5.07
CA LYS A 46 -15.59 -10.50 -3.64
C LYS A 46 -14.28 -10.09 -2.97
N ARG A 47 -13.15 -10.72 -3.32
CA ARG A 47 -11.84 -10.33 -2.80
C ARG A 47 -11.47 -8.92 -3.25
N LYS A 48 -11.71 -8.59 -4.52
CA LYS A 48 -11.47 -7.24 -5.07
C LYS A 48 -12.32 -6.18 -4.37
N GLU A 49 -13.60 -6.46 -4.15
CA GLU A 49 -14.52 -5.56 -3.43
C GLU A 49 -14.05 -5.30 -1.99
N LYS A 50 -13.67 -6.37 -1.26
CA LYS A 50 -13.11 -6.23 0.10
C LYS A 50 -11.84 -5.40 0.14
N LEU A 51 -10.97 -5.52 -0.87
CA LEU A 51 -9.76 -4.72 -0.96
C LEU A 51 -10.05 -3.25 -1.26
N ALA A 52 -11.03 -2.98 -2.14
CA ALA A 52 -11.47 -1.62 -2.41
C ALA A 52 -12.09 -0.96 -1.16
N GLU A 53 -12.90 -1.70 -0.40
CA GLU A 53 -13.46 -1.24 0.87
C GLU A 53 -12.37 -0.96 1.91
N ALA A 54 -11.43 -1.90 2.09
CA ALA A 54 -10.31 -1.71 3.01
C ALA A 54 -9.45 -0.50 2.64
N ARG A 55 -9.21 -0.28 1.34
CA ARG A 55 -8.50 0.91 0.84
C ARG A 55 -9.25 2.19 1.19
N ALA A 56 -10.56 2.22 0.93
CA ALA A 56 -11.38 3.38 1.24
C ALA A 56 -11.35 3.72 2.74
N ILE A 57 -11.39 2.71 3.62
CA ILE A 57 -11.30 2.92 5.07
C ILE A 57 -9.94 3.52 5.45
N VAL A 58 -8.83 2.97 4.94
CA VAL A 58 -7.47 3.40 5.32
C VAL A 58 -7.17 4.82 4.84
N LEU A 59 -7.63 5.19 3.64
CA LEU A 59 -7.42 6.51 3.04
C LEU A 59 -8.34 7.60 3.59
N ASP A 60 -9.42 7.24 4.28
CA ASP A 60 -10.36 8.21 4.87
C ASP A 60 -9.76 8.82 6.14
N THR A 61 -9.18 10.02 6.01
CA THR A 61 -8.51 10.74 7.11
C THR A 61 -9.46 11.24 8.20
N GLU A 62 -10.76 11.29 7.92
CA GLU A 62 -11.78 11.70 8.89
C GLU A 62 -12.23 10.52 9.77
N ARG A 63 -11.81 9.30 9.45
CA ARG A 63 -12.09 8.12 10.28
C ARG A 63 -11.20 8.05 11.50
N ASP A 64 -11.71 7.33 12.49
CA ASP A 64 -10.95 6.93 13.66
C ASP A 64 -9.63 6.25 13.26
N ASN A 65 -8.53 6.74 13.83
CA ASN A 65 -7.18 6.27 13.53
C ASN A 65 -7.01 4.77 13.81
N TRP A 66 -7.66 4.27 14.86
CA TRP A 66 -7.61 2.85 15.18
C TRP A 66 -8.40 2.01 14.16
N GLU A 67 -9.53 2.50 13.65
CA GLU A 67 -10.25 1.87 12.54
C GLU A 67 -9.42 1.80 11.26
N ARG A 68 -8.66 2.84 10.95
CA ARG A 68 -7.76 2.85 9.79
C ARG A 68 -6.65 1.81 9.96
N VAL A 69 -5.95 1.84 11.10
CA VAL A 69 -4.81 0.93 11.38
C VAL A 69 -5.24 -0.53 11.46
N LYS A 70 -6.36 -0.86 12.12
CA LYS A 70 -6.85 -2.24 12.23
C LYS A 70 -7.28 -2.85 10.89
N THR A 71 -7.44 -2.02 9.86
CA THR A 71 -7.84 -2.44 8.50
C THR A 71 -6.63 -2.76 7.61
N LEU A 72 -5.42 -2.31 7.98
CA LEU A 72 -4.19 -2.59 7.24
C LEU A 72 -3.90 -4.09 7.01
N PRO A 73 -4.17 -5.03 7.93
CA PRO A 73 -3.98 -6.46 7.67
C PRO A 73 -4.73 -6.95 6.42
N SER A 74 -5.95 -6.46 6.21
CA SER A 74 -6.76 -6.82 5.03
C SER A 74 -6.09 -6.38 3.72
N LEU A 75 -5.44 -5.22 3.72
CA LEU A 75 -4.68 -4.75 2.56
C LEU A 75 -3.37 -5.54 2.39
N LYS A 76 -2.64 -5.81 3.48
CA LYS A 76 -1.41 -6.61 3.47
C LYS A 76 -1.66 -8.00 2.88
N ASP A 77 -2.66 -8.73 3.38
CA ASP A 77 -3.02 -10.08 2.92
C ASP A 77 -3.55 -10.09 1.46
N GLY A 78 -4.03 -8.95 0.99
CA GLY A 78 -4.49 -8.74 -0.38
C GLY A 78 -3.44 -8.25 -1.36
N GLY A 79 -2.24 -7.86 -0.90
CA GLY A 79 -1.25 -7.18 -1.73
C GLY A 79 -1.65 -5.75 -2.12
N GLY A 80 -2.49 -5.09 -1.31
CA GLY A 80 -3.03 -3.75 -1.54
C GLY A 80 -2.28 -2.62 -0.83
N ILE A 81 -1.11 -2.88 -0.24
CA ILE A 81 -0.24 -1.86 0.36
C ILE A 81 0.62 -1.25 -0.75
N ASP A 82 0.37 0.01 -1.09
CA ASP A 82 1.18 0.81 -1.99
C ASP A 82 1.64 2.10 -1.28
N ASP A 83 2.41 2.95 -1.98
CA ASP A 83 2.96 4.17 -1.40
C ASP A 83 1.87 5.16 -0.93
N GLU A 84 0.71 5.21 -1.58
CA GLU A 84 -0.40 6.06 -1.14
C GLU A 84 -0.93 5.59 0.23
N ILE A 85 -1.13 4.27 0.39
CA ILE A 85 -1.50 3.68 1.67
C ILE A 85 -0.45 3.99 2.73
N VAL A 86 0.84 3.79 2.44
CA VAL A 86 1.93 4.04 3.40
C VAL A 86 1.95 5.51 3.82
N SER A 87 1.98 6.44 2.85
CA SER A 87 2.01 7.88 3.14
C SER A 87 0.77 8.34 3.92
N SER A 88 -0.42 7.77 3.66
CA SER A 88 -1.63 8.12 4.42
C SER A 88 -1.55 7.75 5.92
N MET A 89 -0.65 6.83 6.30
CA MET A 89 -0.40 6.40 7.68
C MET A 89 0.70 7.19 8.38
N MET A 90 1.51 7.96 7.66
CA MET A 90 2.63 8.70 8.27
C MET A 90 2.19 9.76 9.29
N PRO A 91 1.08 10.50 9.09
CA PRO A 91 0.54 11.36 10.15
C PRO A 91 0.20 10.59 11.45
N LEU A 92 -0.21 9.32 11.34
CA LEU A 92 -0.49 8.46 12.50
C LEU A 92 0.79 8.03 13.20
N TRP A 93 1.86 7.78 12.46
CA TRP A 93 3.18 7.55 13.04
C TRP A 93 3.59 8.75 13.88
N THR A 94 3.59 9.95 13.30
CA THR A 94 3.99 11.18 14.00
C THR A 94 3.14 11.42 15.24
N ALA A 95 1.80 11.35 15.11
CA ALA A 95 0.90 11.54 16.24
C ALA A 95 1.10 10.49 17.36
N SER A 96 1.57 9.29 17.02
CA SER A 96 1.82 8.24 18.01
C SER A 96 3.00 8.54 18.93
N LEU A 97 3.96 9.37 18.51
CA LEU A 97 5.17 9.65 19.31
C LEU A 97 4.81 10.35 20.63
N ASP A 98 3.78 11.20 20.60
CA ASP A 98 3.31 11.95 21.76
C ASP A 98 2.17 11.26 22.54
N ASP A 99 1.64 10.14 22.04
CA ASP A 99 0.54 9.39 22.67
C ASP A 99 1.10 8.31 23.63
N PRO A 100 0.70 8.29 24.93
CA PRO A 100 1.04 7.22 25.86
C PRO A 100 0.68 5.80 25.37
N LYS A 101 -0.30 5.66 24.48
CA LYS A 101 -0.72 4.41 23.84
C LYS A 101 -0.17 4.25 22.42
N GLY A 102 0.63 5.20 21.94
CA GLY A 102 1.13 5.25 20.59
C GLY A 102 2.08 4.10 20.22
N SER A 103 2.70 3.42 21.19
CA SER A 103 3.51 2.22 20.95
C SER A 103 2.72 1.10 20.27
N ILE A 104 1.43 0.97 20.58
CA ILE A 104 0.54 -0.01 19.94
C ILE A 104 0.32 0.37 18.47
N LEU A 105 0.13 1.66 18.18
CA LEU A 105 -0.02 2.15 16.81
C LEU A 105 1.27 1.92 16.01
N ARG A 106 2.43 2.31 16.54
CA ARG A 106 3.73 2.06 15.89
C ARG A 106 3.95 0.57 15.61
N TRP A 107 3.64 -0.30 16.56
CA TRP A 107 3.73 -1.74 16.35
C TRP A 107 2.90 -2.21 15.15
N GLN A 108 1.64 -1.76 15.07
CA GLN A 108 0.77 -2.10 13.95
C GLN A 108 1.27 -1.55 12.62
N LEU A 109 1.81 -0.33 12.59
CA LEU A 109 2.39 0.26 11.39
C LEU A 109 3.62 -0.53 10.93
N LEU A 110 4.56 -0.83 11.84
CA LEU A 110 5.76 -1.61 11.52
C LEU A 110 5.40 -3.02 11.01
N GLU A 111 4.42 -3.69 11.63
CA GLU A 111 3.99 -5.04 11.25
C GLU A 111 3.27 -5.06 9.90
N ASN A 112 2.36 -4.12 9.66
CA ASN A 112 1.51 -4.17 8.47
C ASN A 112 2.12 -3.51 7.24
N LEU A 113 3.03 -2.55 7.42
CA LEU A 113 3.73 -1.86 6.34
C LEU A 113 5.13 -2.46 6.08
N ARG A 114 5.45 -3.59 6.71
CA ARG A 114 6.67 -4.36 6.44
C ARG A 114 6.72 -4.76 4.96
N GLY A 115 7.90 -4.68 4.36
CA GLY A 115 8.12 -5.00 2.94
C GLY A 115 8.02 -3.80 2.01
N THR A 116 7.55 -2.66 2.52
CA THR A 116 7.52 -1.39 1.78
C THR A 116 8.91 -0.78 1.73
N THR A 117 9.17 0.02 0.70
CA THR A 117 10.43 0.76 0.52
C THR A 117 10.20 2.28 0.54
N ASN A 118 9.16 2.72 1.26
CA ASN A 118 8.75 4.11 1.29
C ASN A 118 9.77 4.96 2.07
N GLY A 119 10.25 6.02 1.44
CA GLY A 119 11.33 6.85 1.99
C GLY A 119 10.93 7.65 3.23
N GLU A 120 9.67 8.10 3.34
CA GLU A 120 9.17 8.82 4.51
C GLU A 120 9.09 7.88 5.71
N PHE A 121 8.54 6.68 5.52
CA PHE A 121 8.45 5.69 6.58
C PHE A 121 9.83 5.23 7.06
N ARG A 122 10.78 5.03 6.14
CA ARG A 122 12.19 4.75 6.48
C ARG A 122 12.78 5.83 7.36
N THR A 123 12.66 7.11 6.97
CA THR A 123 13.18 8.24 7.74
C THR A 123 12.56 8.28 9.14
N ASN A 124 11.24 8.16 9.23
CA ASN A 124 10.50 8.11 10.48
C ASN A 124 10.98 7.00 11.44
N ILE A 125 11.32 5.82 10.90
CA ILE A 125 11.86 4.71 11.70
C ILE A 125 13.28 5.04 12.19
N LEU A 126 14.16 5.52 11.30
CA LEU A 126 15.56 5.80 11.63
C LEU A 126 15.71 6.92 12.68
N GLU A 127 14.84 7.94 12.63
CA GLU A 127 14.84 9.02 13.63
C GLU A 127 14.39 8.53 15.01
N TRP A 128 13.45 7.58 15.07
CA TRP A 128 12.87 7.11 16.32
C TRP A 128 13.59 5.91 16.96
N ILE A 129 14.17 5.00 16.15
CA ILE A 129 14.66 3.69 16.64
C ILE A 129 15.79 3.81 17.67
N GLY A 130 16.56 4.90 17.66
CA GLY A 130 17.62 5.15 18.65
C GLY A 130 17.13 5.54 20.03
N GLU A 131 15.90 6.02 20.15
CA GLU A 131 15.26 6.37 21.42
C GLU A 131 14.40 5.22 21.98
N GLU A 132 14.12 4.20 21.18
CA GLU A 132 13.23 3.10 21.56
C GLU A 132 13.93 2.09 22.48
N GLU A 133 13.48 2.02 23.73
CA GLU A 133 14.06 1.13 24.74
C GLU A 133 13.69 -0.34 24.53
N SER A 134 12.51 -0.64 23.97
CA SER A 134 12.01 -2.00 23.82
C SER A 134 12.79 -2.74 22.73
N PRO A 135 13.55 -3.80 23.07
CA PRO A 135 14.25 -4.58 22.06
C PRO A 135 13.29 -5.24 21.07
N LYS A 136 12.06 -5.56 21.52
CA LYS A 136 11.03 -6.11 20.65
C LYS A 136 10.61 -5.11 19.56
N MET A 137 10.40 -3.84 19.93
CA MET A 137 10.04 -2.78 18.98
C MET A 137 11.20 -2.51 18.01
N ARG A 138 12.43 -2.38 18.51
CA ARG A 138 13.63 -2.22 17.67
C ARG A 138 13.80 -3.38 16.70
N GLY A 139 13.63 -4.61 17.18
CA GLY A 139 13.70 -5.80 16.34
C GLY A 139 12.65 -5.81 15.23
N GLN A 140 11.44 -5.31 15.50
CA GLN A 140 10.40 -5.16 14.48
C GLN A 140 10.76 -4.07 13.46
N ALA A 141 11.27 -2.93 13.92
CA ALA A 141 11.72 -1.84 13.06
C ALA A 141 12.81 -2.30 12.08
N LEU A 142 13.77 -3.11 12.54
CA LEU A 142 14.78 -3.71 11.67
C LEU A 142 14.19 -4.61 10.59
N GLU A 143 13.18 -5.42 10.91
CA GLU A 143 12.49 -6.27 9.92
C GLU A 143 11.72 -5.45 8.88
N THR A 144 11.23 -4.27 9.28
CA THR A 144 10.59 -3.29 8.39
C THR A 144 11.62 -2.59 7.50
N LEU A 145 12.82 -2.28 8.02
CA LEU A 145 13.91 -1.64 7.28
C LEU A 145 14.67 -2.60 6.35
N ALA A 146 14.62 -3.91 6.59
CA ALA A 146 15.41 -4.91 5.85
C ALA A 146 15.33 -4.81 4.30
N PRO A 147 14.16 -4.57 3.67
CA PRO A 147 14.08 -4.39 2.21
C PRO A 147 14.86 -3.17 1.69
N MET A 148 15.17 -2.22 2.57
CA MET A 148 15.88 -0.98 2.28
C MET A 148 17.35 -1.03 2.73
N ALA A 149 17.90 -2.21 3.01
CA ALA A 149 19.29 -2.35 3.46
C ALA A 149 20.35 -1.89 2.45
N ASN A 150 19.98 -1.61 1.19
CA ASN A 150 20.86 -0.96 0.20
C ASN A 150 20.91 0.57 0.32
N ASP A 151 20.02 1.17 1.12
CA ASP A 151 20.06 2.59 1.41
C ASP A 151 21.26 2.89 2.34
N PRO A 152 22.10 3.89 2.03
CA PRO A 152 23.27 4.22 2.84
C PRO A 152 22.92 4.56 4.30
N ASN A 153 21.83 5.28 4.54
CA ASN A 153 21.44 5.67 5.90
C ASN A 153 20.96 4.46 6.69
N VAL A 154 20.26 3.52 6.05
CA VAL A 154 19.87 2.26 6.69
C VAL A 154 21.08 1.39 6.97
N THR A 155 22.02 1.31 6.03
CA THR A 155 23.27 0.55 6.18
C THR A 155 24.08 1.06 7.37
N GLU A 156 24.32 2.36 7.43
CA GLU A 156 25.06 3.00 8.53
C GLU A 156 24.40 2.74 9.89
N TRP A 157 23.06 2.82 9.95
CA TRP A 157 22.32 2.52 11.18
C TRP A 157 22.41 1.05 11.59
N LEU A 158 22.36 0.12 10.64
CA LEU A 158 22.54 -1.31 10.90
C LEU A 158 23.95 -1.60 11.42
N GLU A 159 24.98 -0.99 10.82
CA GLU A 159 26.38 -1.13 11.26
C GLU A 159 26.56 -0.60 12.69
N TYR A 160 26.02 0.58 13.00
CA TYR A 160 25.99 1.13 14.36
C TYR A 160 25.38 0.12 15.36
N LEU A 161 24.21 -0.44 15.05
CA LEU A 161 23.53 -1.39 15.93
C LEU A 161 24.31 -2.67 16.18
N VAL A 162 25.03 -3.18 15.18
CA VAL A 162 25.88 -4.37 15.35
C VAL A 162 26.95 -4.11 16.43
N GLU A 163 27.49 -2.90 16.49
CA GLU A 163 28.58 -2.56 17.39
C GLU A 163 28.10 -2.12 18.78
N SER A 164 26.96 -1.42 18.87
CA SER A 164 26.60 -0.66 20.07
C SER A 164 25.27 -1.03 20.71
N ASP A 165 24.43 -1.87 20.10
CA ASP A 165 23.15 -2.23 20.73
C ASP A 165 23.37 -2.98 22.05
N SER A 166 22.57 -2.69 23.06
CA SER A 166 22.66 -3.37 24.36
C SER A 166 22.09 -4.79 24.35
N GLU A 167 21.24 -5.13 23.37
CA GLU A 167 20.61 -6.44 23.23
C GLU A 167 21.31 -7.28 22.14
N PRO A 168 21.99 -8.39 22.51
CA PRO A 168 22.70 -9.25 21.55
C PRO A 168 21.84 -9.74 20.38
N ARG A 169 20.54 -10.01 20.63
CA ARG A 169 19.62 -10.44 19.56
C ARG A 169 19.37 -9.36 18.50
N ILE A 170 19.51 -8.08 18.87
CA ILE A 170 19.38 -6.96 17.93
C ILE A 170 20.67 -6.82 17.12
N GLN A 171 21.84 -6.94 17.75
CA GLN A 171 23.12 -6.98 17.06
C GLN A 171 23.15 -8.10 16.00
N GLU A 172 22.81 -9.33 16.39
CA GLU A 172 22.76 -10.49 15.49
C GLU A 172 21.78 -10.28 14.32
N ARG A 173 20.63 -9.65 14.59
CA ARG A 173 19.62 -9.38 13.57
C ARG A 173 20.11 -8.33 12.57
N ALA A 174 20.68 -7.23 13.05
CA ALA A 174 21.25 -6.19 12.19
C ALA A 174 22.37 -6.77 11.30
N GLN A 175 23.26 -7.59 11.88
CA GLN A 175 24.31 -8.27 11.14
C GLN A 175 23.75 -9.19 10.04
N ARG A 176 22.70 -9.96 10.34
CA ARG A 176 22.05 -10.83 9.35
C ARG A 176 21.46 -10.03 8.18
N ILE A 177 20.84 -8.89 8.45
CA ILE A 177 20.28 -8.03 7.40
C ILE A 177 21.40 -7.53 6.47
N LEU A 178 22.53 -7.08 7.04
CA LEU A 178 23.70 -6.64 6.27
C LEU A 178 24.27 -7.77 5.40
N GLN A 179 24.41 -8.98 5.95
CA GLN A 179 24.91 -10.16 5.22
C GLN A 179 23.99 -10.53 4.05
N ASN A 180 22.69 -10.64 4.31
CA ASN A 180 21.71 -10.95 3.26
C ASN A 180 21.71 -9.89 2.14
N ASN A 181 21.93 -8.62 2.49
CA ASN A 181 22.03 -7.55 1.51
C ASN A 181 23.32 -7.63 0.66
N ALA A 182 24.43 -8.10 1.24
CA ALA A 182 25.68 -8.32 0.51
C ALA A 182 25.61 -9.52 -0.44
N GLU A 183 24.89 -10.58 -0.06
CA GLU A 183 24.69 -11.79 -0.87
C GLU A 183 23.66 -11.63 -2.00
N GLY A 184 22.73 -10.68 -1.86
CA GLY A 184 21.72 -10.36 -2.88
C GLY A 184 22.21 -9.42 -3.99
N LYS A 185 23.48 -9.00 -3.97
CA LYS A 185 24.15 -8.22 -5.01
C LYS A 185 24.86 -9.12 -6.02
#